data_AF-A0A9Q6I227-F1
#
_entry.id   AF-A0A9Q6I227-F1
#
_cell.length_a   1.000
_cell.length_b   1.000
_cell.length_c   1.000
_cell.angle_alpha   90.00
_cell.angle_beta   90.00
_cell.angle_gamma   90.00
#
_symmetry.space_group_name_H-M   'P 1'
#
loop_
_entity.id
_entity.type
_entity.pdbx_description
1 polymer ?
#
loop_
_entity_poly.entity_id
_entity_poly.type
_entity_poly.pdbx_seq_one_letter_code
_entity_poly.pdbx_strand_id
1 'polypeptide(L)'
;MSASEFIDKQTLIDQLKQYRTTAFATEDGSRPSVLNEFNWAGGYSSYSFGLYQFDVRNNDLAEDALRSMGFTDTQIDQLSQRGTLGNDVKTALSEQLQAALATTAGKQIMDNLLNNYEAQLVHTTTNLLDITNDDIYSQIASEPESIQRIYDIANHFGTSLLRQFGGFLSGQSIVTNGISLTWSDSLTASENMENWFSAADPGDATRSDAFNNTVSKESLPETIINITKGDGDDATIAAFSELKNVQLNVDSGITVNITGETGNDTFNLGNGSSVNTSMTSEKSNTYSYSTSDGNTSFATLVGNNSAATISSSSGRLDITANNSVINLESDAEVNIIGNGNVITGGSSDNVSVFGNNNSAFMGDDSTGTIVGTGNSITGTDTNKFNIYGDANNTNQITETKINNFDGTSETTVYNESTGNWSTVTSKYSGENETGTLLSTLTNNLDGTSTETNYSGNTTTDQPPVLDTTFS
;
A
#
# COMPACT_ATOMS: atom_id res chain seq x y z
N MET A 1 -15.90 -2.67 -36.94
CA MET A 1 -16.50 -3.88 -37.55
C MET A 1 -17.12 -4.59 -36.36
N SER A 2 -18.43 -4.85 -36.33
CA SER A 2 -19.07 -5.23 -35.05
C SER A 2 -18.54 -6.54 -34.48
N ALA A 3 -18.48 -6.64 -33.14
CA ALA A 3 -18.13 -7.82 -32.35
C ALA A 3 -18.70 -9.16 -32.88
N SER A 4 -19.84 -9.12 -33.58
CA SER A 4 -20.48 -10.25 -34.27
C SER A 4 -19.63 -10.97 -35.33
N GLU A 5 -18.48 -10.43 -35.76
CA GLU A 5 -17.59 -11.08 -36.75
C GLU A 5 -16.43 -11.89 -36.13
N PHE A 6 -16.15 -11.78 -34.82
CA PHE A 6 -14.92 -12.35 -34.23
C PHE A 6 -15.08 -13.68 -33.47
N ILE A 7 -16.26 -14.01 -32.91
CA ILE A 7 -16.57 -15.35 -32.37
C ILE A 7 -17.98 -15.71 -32.84
N ASP A 8 -18.13 -16.85 -33.54
CA ASP A 8 -19.46 -17.30 -33.92
C ASP A 8 -20.27 -17.76 -32.70
N LYS A 9 -21.60 -17.65 -32.80
CA LYS A 9 -22.53 -18.04 -31.73
C LYS A 9 -22.33 -19.49 -31.24
N GLN A 10 -21.87 -20.37 -32.12
CA GLN A 10 -21.66 -21.78 -31.79
C GLN A 10 -20.44 -21.96 -30.86
N THR A 11 -19.39 -21.17 -31.06
CA THR A 11 -18.20 -21.12 -30.22
C THR A 11 -18.52 -20.61 -28.82
N LEU A 12 -19.34 -19.56 -28.69
CA LEU A 12 -19.85 -19.08 -27.40
C LEU A 12 -20.64 -20.17 -26.65
N ILE A 13 -21.48 -20.91 -27.36
CA ILE A 13 -22.24 -22.04 -26.80
C ILE A 13 -21.30 -23.17 -26.33
N ASP A 14 -20.22 -23.44 -27.05
CA ASP A 14 -19.27 -24.47 -26.67
C ASP A 14 -18.43 -24.05 -25.45
N GLN A 15 -18.08 -22.76 -25.32
CA GLN A 15 -17.45 -22.20 -24.13
C GLN A 15 -18.39 -22.21 -22.90
N LEU A 16 -19.70 -21.99 -23.09
CA LEU A 16 -20.69 -22.14 -22.02
C LEU A 16 -20.71 -23.58 -21.46
N LYS A 17 -20.60 -24.59 -22.33
CA LYS A 17 -20.53 -25.99 -21.89
C LYS A 17 -19.27 -26.26 -21.06
N GLN A 18 -18.16 -25.62 -21.40
CA GLN A 18 -16.93 -25.67 -20.62
C GLN A 18 -17.13 -25.01 -19.24
N TYR A 19 -17.71 -23.81 -19.21
CA TYR A 19 -18.06 -23.10 -17.97
C TYR A 19 -18.93 -23.94 -17.02
N ARG A 20 -19.99 -24.56 -17.54
CA ARG A 20 -20.85 -25.51 -16.79
C ARG A 20 -20.04 -26.61 -16.10
N THR A 21 -19.03 -27.15 -16.79
CA THR A 21 -18.18 -28.22 -16.27
C THR A 21 -17.25 -27.69 -15.17
N THR A 22 -16.74 -26.47 -15.34
CA THR A 22 -15.91 -25.78 -14.34
C THR A 22 -16.71 -25.48 -13.07
N ALA A 23 -17.89 -24.86 -13.19
CA ALA A 23 -18.76 -24.54 -12.04
C ALA A 23 -19.05 -25.78 -11.17
N PHE A 24 -19.41 -26.89 -11.81
CA PHE A 24 -19.60 -28.17 -11.11
C PHE A 24 -18.36 -28.64 -10.34
N ALA A 25 -17.16 -28.42 -10.89
CA ALA A 25 -15.92 -28.86 -10.29
C ALA A 25 -15.46 -27.94 -9.13
N THR A 26 -15.62 -26.62 -9.30
CA THR A 26 -15.07 -25.59 -8.41
C THR A 26 -16.04 -25.15 -7.33
N GLU A 27 -17.32 -24.89 -7.65
CA GLU A 27 -18.30 -24.35 -6.70
C GLU A 27 -18.82 -25.44 -5.76
N ASP A 28 -19.05 -26.64 -6.31
CA ASP A 28 -19.63 -27.76 -5.56
C ASP A 28 -18.56 -28.70 -4.97
N GLY A 29 -17.28 -28.41 -5.19
CA GLY A 29 -16.15 -29.27 -4.80
C GLY A 29 -16.29 -30.69 -5.37
N SER A 30 -16.94 -30.84 -6.53
CA SER A 30 -17.30 -32.12 -7.14
C SER A 30 -18.18 -33.02 -6.25
N ARG A 31 -19.04 -32.45 -5.39
CA ARG A 31 -19.95 -33.20 -4.51
C ARG A 31 -21.38 -33.15 -5.05
N PRO A 32 -21.88 -34.19 -5.77
CA PRO A 32 -23.23 -34.18 -6.32
C PRO A 32 -24.35 -34.01 -5.28
N SER A 33 -24.08 -34.29 -4.00
CA SER A 33 -25.03 -34.10 -2.91
C SER A 33 -25.32 -32.64 -2.58
N VAL A 34 -24.46 -31.69 -2.96
CA VAL A 34 -24.73 -30.27 -2.69
C VAL A 34 -25.72 -29.66 -3.69
N LEU A 35 -25.96 -30.35 -4.82
CA LEU A 35 -26.90 -29.93 -5.86
C LEU A 35 -28.38 -30.07 -5.49
N ASN A 36 -28.66 -30.89 -4.48
CA ASN A 36 -30.03 -31.27 -4.10
C ASN A 36 -30.41 -30.84 -2.69
N GLU A 37 -29.65 -29.89 -2.12
CA GLU A 37 -29.96 -29.25 -0.85
C GLU A 37 -29.92 -27.74 -1.00
N PHE A 38 -30.63 -27.03 -0.13
CA PHE A 38 -30.54 -25.58 -0.07
C PHE A 38 -29.29 -25.19 0.69
N ASN A 39 -28.52 -24.24 0.18
CA ASN A 39 -27.38 -23.66 0.86
C ASN A 39 -27.53 -22.16 0.99
N TRP A 40 -26.99 -21.61 2.07
CA TRP A 40 -26.97 -20.17 2.26
C TRP A 40 -25.81 -19.62 1.43
N ALA A 41 -26.10 -18.76 0.46
CA ALA A 41 -25.10 -18.22 -0.44
C ALA A 41 -24.22 -17.12 0.20
N GLY A 42 -24.64 -16.58 1.36
CA GLY A 42 -23.96 -15.46 2.02
C GLY A 42 -24.57 -14.10 1.69
N GLY A 43 -24.10 -13.04 2.36
CA GLY A 43 -24.22 -11.69 1.78
C GLY A 43 -25.61 -11.09 1.58
N TYR A 44 -25.78 -10.42 0.42
CA TYR A 44 -27.05 -9.87 -0.06
C TYR A 44 -27.97 -10.92 -0.71
N SER A 45 -27.47 -12.14 -0.90
CA SER A 45 -28.14 -13.28 -1.54
C SER A 45 -29.16 -13.94 -0.61
N SER A 46 -29.80 -15.00 -1.09
CA SER A 46 -30.72 -15.83 -0.30
C SER A 46 -30.28 -17.29 -0.26
N TYR A 47 -31.18 -18.22 0.05
CA TYR A 47 -30.88 -19.64 -0.11
C TYR A 47 -30.81 -20.00 -1.59
N SER A 48 -29.81 -20.78 -1.97
CA SER A 48 -29.54 -21.25 -3.33
C SER A 48 -29.60 -22.77 -3.42
N PHE A 49 -29.75 -23.30 -4.64
CA PHE A 49 -29.68 -24.74 -4.91
C PHE A 49 -29.21 -25.02 -6.35
N GLY A 50 -28.81 -26.26 -6.62
CA GLY A 50 -28.47 -26.71 -7.97
C GLY A 50 -27.12 -26.21 -8.49
N LEU A 51 -26.83 -26.55 -9.75
CA LEU A 51 -25.48 -26.45 -10.34
C LEU A 51 -24.93 -25.02 -10.41
N TYR A 52 -25.80 -24.05 -10.67
CA TYR A 52 -25.41 -22.64 -10.77
C TYR A 52 -25.74 -21.86 -9.49
N GLN A 53 -25.98 -22.57 -8.38
CA GLN A 53 -26.41 -21.98 -7.11
C GLN A 53 -27.57 -21.00 -7.31
N PHE A 54 -28.68 -21.48 -7.88
CA PHE A 54 -29.86 -20.67 -8.20
C PHE A 54 -30.41 -19.98 -6.95
N ASP A 55 -30.10 -18.69 -6.78
CA ASP A 55 -30.58 -17.86 -5.67
C ASP A 55 -32.11 -17.69 -5.76
N VAL A 56 -32.83 -18.17 -4.75
CA VAL A 56 -34.30 -18.19 -4.78
C VAL A 56 -34.90 -16.78 -4.80
N ARG A 57 -34.30 -15.81 -4.10
CA ARG A 57 -34.77 -14.42 -4.05
C ARG A 57 -34.54 -13.65 -5.34
N ASN A 58 -33.40 -13.90 -5.99
CA ASN A 58 -32.92 -13.07 -7.09
C ASN A 58 -33.12 -13.73 -8.48
N ASN A 59 -33.66 -14.94 -8.53
CA ASN A 59 -33.89 -15.69 -9.76
C ASN A 59 -35.35 -16.17 -9.87
N ASP A 60 -36.15 -15.46 -10.67
CA ASP A 60 -37.57 -15.80 -10.91
C ASP A 60 -37.76 -17.24 -11.44
N LEU A 61 -36.81 -17.75 -12.25
CA LEU A 61 -36.88 -19.13 -12.75
C LEU A 61 -36.73 -20.15 -11.62
N ALA A 62 -35.97 -19.81 -10.57
CA ALA A 62 -35.78 -20.66 -9.41
C ALA A 62 -37.07 -20.77 -8.59
N GLU A 63 -37.76 -19.65 -8.33
CA GLU A 63 -39.06 -19.65 -7.65
C GLU A 63 -40.10 -20.47 -8.44
N ASP A 64 -40.20 -20.25 -9.75
CA ASP A 64 -41.14 -20.98 -10.62
C ASP A 64 -40.86 -22.49 -10.66
N ALA A 65 -39.59 -22.88 -10.69
CA ALA A 65 -39.18 -24.27 -10.61
C ALA A 65 -39.57 -24.90 -9.27
N LEU A 66 -39.33 -24.21 -8.14
CA LEU A 66 -39.72 -24.68 -6.82
C LEU A 66 -41.23 -24.83 -6.68
N ARG A 67 -42.02 -23.86 -7.16
CA ARG A 67 -43.50 -23.97 -7.22
C ARG A 67 -43.93 -25.21 -8.02
N SER A 68 -43.28 -25.44 -9.16
CA SER A 68 -43.55 -26.61 -10.02
C SER A 68 -43.16 -27.93 -9.35
N MET A 69 -42.16 -27.92 -8.47
CA MET A 69 -41.75 -29.06 -7.63
C MET A 69 -42.63 -29.26 -6.39
N GLY A 70 -43.62 -28.38 -6.15
CA GLY A 70 -44.57 -28.49 -5.07
C GLY A 70 -44.18 -27.75 -3.78
N PHE A 71 -43.22 -26.83 -3.83
CA PHE A 71 -42.97 -25.89 -2.74
C PHE A 71 -44.10 -24.86 -2.67
N THR A 72 -44.49 -24.52 -1.44
CA THR A 72 -45.49 -23.47 -1.19
C THR A 72 -44.86 -22.09 -1.18
N ASP A 73 -45.65 -21.06 -1.44
CA ASP A 73 -45.21 -19.66 -1.39
C ASP A 73 -44.55 -19.30 -0.05
N THR A 74 -45.06 -19.83 1.06
CA THR A 74 -44.45 -19.64 2.39
C THR A 74 -43.06 -20.26 2.50
N GLN A 75 -42.83 -21.43 1.88
CA GLN A 75 -41.50 -22.06 1.87
C GLN A 75 -40.54 -21.32 0.94
N ILE A 76 -41.04 -20.78 -0.16
CA ILE A 76 -40.25 -19.93 -1.06
C ILE A 76 -39.90 -18.62 -0.35
N ASP A 77 -40.84 -17.97 0.33
CA ASP A 77 -40.59 -16.79 1.17
C ASP A 77 -39.55 -17.07 2.26
N GLN A 78 -39.53 -18.28 2.82
CA GLN A 78 -38.50 -18.72 3.77
C GLN A 78 -37.12 -18.81 3.11
N LEU A 79 -37.03 -19.34 1.90
CA LEU A 79 -35.79 -19.45 1.14
C LEU A 79 -35.31 -18.10 0.59
N SER A 80 -36.22 -17.18 0.25
CA SER A 80 -35.94 -15.83 -0.26
C SER A 80 -35.57 -14.81 0.84
N GLN A 81 -35.61 -15.24 2.11
CA GLN A 81 -35.20 -14.42 3.26
C GLN A 81 -33.68 -14.30 3.37
N ARG A 82 -33.23 -13.19 3.95
CA ARG A 82 -31.83 -12.98 4.31
C ARG A 82 -31.56 -13.48 5.72
N GLY A 83 -30.41 -14.13 5.92
CA GLY A 83 -29.97 -14.63 7.22
C GLY A 83 -30.29 -16.11 7.43
N THR A 84 -30.11 -16.57 8.67
CA THR A 84 -30.08 -18.00 8.98
C THR A 84 -31.49 -18.57 9.20
N LEU A 85 -31.96 -19.42 8.27
CA LEU A 85 -33.03 -20.39 8.55
C LEU A 85 -32.55 -21.36 9.62
N GLY A 86 -33.43 -21.68 10.58
CA GLY A 86 -33.15 -22.71 11.58
C GLY A 86 -32.80 -24.03 10.89
N ASN A 87 -31.77 -24.73 11.39
CA ASN A 87 -31.26 -25.96 10.77
C ASN A 87 -32.36 -27.00 10.49
N ASP A 88 -33.31 -27.16 11.42
CA ASP A 88 -34.44 -28.10 11.23
C ASP A 88 -35.30 -27.74 10.01
N VAL A 89 -35.54 -26.45 9.79
CA VAL A 89 -36.31 -25.95 8.63
C VAL A 89 -35.50 -26.13 7.35
N LYS A 90 -34.21 -25.78 7.37
CA LYS A 90 -33.30 -25.98 6.24
C LYS A 90 -33.27 -27.46 5.83
N THR A 91 -33.07 -28.36 6.79
CA THR A 91 -33.03 -29.81 6.56
C THR A 91 -34.34 -30.31 5.97
N ALA A 92 -35.50 -29.91 6.51
CA ALA A 92 -36.80 -30.34 5.98
C ALA A 92 -37.04 -29.86 4.54
N LEU A 93 -36.66 -28.62 4.22
CA LEU A 93 -36.76 -28.07 2.86
C LEU A 93 -35.82 -28.80 1.90
N SER A 94 -34.58 -29.08 2.31
CA SER A 94 -33.63 -29.88 1.52
C SER A 94 -34.14 -31.31 1.28
N GLU A 95 -34.71 -31.97 2.28
CA GLU A 95 -35.32 -33.30 2.11
C GLU A 95 -36.49 -33.28 1.11
N GLN A 96 -37.30 -32.22 1.13
CA GLN A 96 -38.36 -32.01 0.16
C GLN A 96 -37.80 -31.82 -1.27
N LEU A 97 -36.72 -31.06 -1.43
CA LEU A 97 -36.05 -30.88 -2.72
C LEU A 97 -35.51 -32.23 -3.24
N GLN A 98 -34.84 -33.00 -2.39
CA GLN A 98 -34.35 -34.33 -2.73
C GLN A 98 -35.48 -35.28 -3.15
N ALA A 99 -36.60 -35.27 -2.42
CA ALA A 99 -37.76 -36.08 -2.75
C ALA A 99 -38.38 -35.70 -4.09
N ALA A 100 -38.49 -34.40 -4.39
CA ALA A 100 -38.98 -33.91 -5.68
C ALA A 100 -38.06 -34.37 -6.82
N LEU A 101 -36.74 -34.17 -6.67
CA LEU A 101 -35.72 -34.54 -7.65
C LEU A 101 -35.55 -36.06 -7.84
N ALA A 102 -36.05 -36.88 -6.92
CA ALA A 102 -36.08 -38.34 -7.09
C ALA A 102 -37.13 -38.78 -8.14
N THR A 103 -38.12 -37.94 -8.46
CA THR A 103 -39.19 -38.25 -9.42
C THR A 103 -38.81 -37.88 -10.86
N THR A 104 -39.41 -38.54 -11.85
CA THR A 104 -39.22 -38.16 -13.27
C THR A 104 -39.67 -36.73 -13.56
N ALA A 105 -40.79 -36.31 -12.97
CA ALA A 105 -41.32 -34.96 -13.16
C ALA A 105 -40.37 -33.89 -12.56
N GLY A 106 -39.86 -34.12 -11.34
CA GLY A 106 -38.90 -33.21 -10.72
C GLY A 106 -37.60 -33.09 -11.50
N LYS A 107 -37.08 -34.20 -12.04
CA LYS A 107 -35.90 -34.18 -12.94
C LYS A 107 -36.15 -33.36 -14.20
N GLN A 108 -37.32 -33.53 -14.84
CA GLN A 108 -37.69 -32.72 -16.01
C GLN A 108 -37.81 -31.23 -15.69
N ILE A 109 -38.32 -30.87 -14.50
CA ILE A 109 -38.37 -29.47 -14.07
C ILE A 109 -36.96 -28.92 -13.89
N MET A 110 -36.06 -29.67 -13.25
CA MET A 110 -34.66 -29.26 -13.08
C MET A 110 -33.93 -29.13 -14.43
N ASP A 111 -34.12 -30.08 -15.35
CA ASP A 111 -33.56 -30.01 -16.70
C ASP A 111 -34.07 -28.78 -17.45
N ASN A 112 -35.36 -28.44 -17.31
CA ASN A 112 -35.94 -27.24 -17.92
C ASN A 112 -35.40 -25.96 -17.28
N LEU A 113 -35.26 -25.91 -15.96
CA LEU A 113 -34.64 -24.78 -15.25
C LEU A 113 -33.22 -24.55 -15.79
N LEU A 114 -32.40 -25.60 -15.83
CA LEU A 114 -31.04 -25.55 -16.33
C LEU A 114 -30.98 -25.03 -17.78
N ASN A 115 -31.79 -25.60 -18.68
CA ASN A 115 -31.81 -25.21 -20.09
C ASN A 115 -32.29 -23.76 -20.30
N ASN A 116 -33.32 -23.33 -19.57
CA ASN A 116 -33.83 -21.96 -19.66
C ASN A 116 -32.83 -20.95 -19.10
N TYR A 117 -32.18 -21.29 -18.00
CA TYR A 117 -31.15 -20.47 -17.39
C TYR A 117 -29.95 -20.31 -18.32
N GLU A 118 -29.45 -21.41 -18.90
CA GLU A 118 -28.38 -21.37 -19.90
C GLU A 118 -28.74 -20.52 -21.12
N ALA A 119 -29.98 -20.59 -21.59
CA ALA A 119 -30.45 -19.75 -22.69
C ALA A 119 -30.45 -18.25 -22.31
N GLN A 120 -30.86 -17.91 -21.08
CA GLN A 120 -30.79 -16.53 -20.56
C GLN A 120 -29.35 -16.06 -20.37
N LEU A 121 -28.47 -16.93 -19.89
CA LEU A 121 -27.06 -16.64 -19.66
C LEU A 121 -26.34 -16.35 -21.00
N VAL A 122 -26.57 -17.17 -22.03
CA VAL A 122 -26.08 -16.90 -23.39
C VAL A 122 -26.60 -15.58 -23.93
N HIS A 123 -27.89 -15.30 -23.75
CA HIS A 123 -28.48 -14.05 -24.22
C HIS A 123 -27.87 -12.82 -23.51
N THR A 124 -27.69 -12.89 -22.20
CA THR A 124 -27.10 -11.82 -21.39
C THR A 124 -25.65 -11.57 -21.76
N THR A 125 -24.84 -12.62 -21.87
CA THR A 125 -23.44 -12.53 -22.30
C THR A 125 -23.33 -11.96 -23.72
N THR A 126 -24.21 -12.38 -24.64
CA THR A 126 -24.22 -11.84 -26.01
C THR A 126 -24.52 -10.34 -25.99
N ASN A 127 -25.51 -9.90 -25.23
CA ASN A 127 -25.85 -8.47 -25.13
C ASN A 127 -24.70 -7.63 -24.53
N LEU A 128 -23.96 -8.16 -23.54
CA LEU A 128 -22.78 -7.51 -22.98
C LEU A 128 -21.66 -7.38 -24.03
N LEU A 129 -21.43 -8.45 -24.80
CA LEU A 129 -20.42 -8.47 -25.84
C LEU A 129 -20.78 -7.57 -27.03
N ASP A 130 -22.06 -7.46 -27.36
CA ASP A 130 -22.54 -6.60 -28.47
C ASP A 130 -22.33 -5.09 -28.19
N ILE A 131 -22.27 -4.68 -26.92
CA ILE A 131 -22.00 -3.29 -26.52
C ILE A 131 -20.54 -3.02 -26.17
N THR A 132 -19.70 -4.06 -26.24
CA THR A 132 -18.26 -3.97 -25.93
C THR A 132 -17.54 -3.21 -27.05
N ASN A 133 -16.57 -2.38 -26.69
CA ASN A 133 -15.72 -1.70 -27.67
C ASN A 133 -14.95 -2.74 -28.52
N ASP A 134 -14.80 -2.51 -29.84
CA ASP A 134 -14.13 -3.45 -30.77
C ASP A 134 -12.73 -3.89 -30.28
N ASP A 135 -11.93 -2.97 -29.70
CA ASP A 135 -10.58 -3.26 -29.21
C ASP A 135 -10.60 -4.11 -27.93
N ILE A 136 -11.49 -3.77 -26.99
CA ILE A 136 -11.73 -4.50 -25.74
C ILE A 136 -12.23 -5.91 -26.06
N TYR A 137 -13.15 -6.02 -27.00
CA TYR A 137 -13.70 -7.30 -27.45
C TYR A 137 -12.59 -8.19 -28.02
N SER A 138 -11.69 -7.63 -28.84
CA SER A 138 -10.56 -8.39 -29.40
C SER A 138 -9.66 -8.98 -28.30
N GLN A 139 -9.41 -8.21 -27.24
CA GLN A 139 -8.66 -8.70 -26.07
C GLN A 139 -9.42 -9.83 -25.35
N ILE A 140 -10.72 -9.66 -25.05
CA ILE A 140 -11.57 -10.69 -24.42
C ILE A 140 -11.60 -11.97 -25.26
N ALA A 141 -11.78 -11.85 -26.56
CA ALA A 141 -11.86 -12.97 -27.49
C ALA A 141 -10.55 -13.77 -27.57
N SER A 142 -9.42 -13.12 -27.31
CA SER A 142 -8.11 -13.78 -27.29
C SER A 142 -7.84 -14.59 -26.01
N GLU A 143 -8.69 -14.45 -24.99
CA GLU A 143 -8.51 -15.04 -23.66
C GLU A 143 -9.75 -15.90 -23.27
N PRO A 144 -9.67 -17.24 -23.35
CA PRO A 144 -10.79 -18.11 -22.97
C PRO A 144 -11.28 -17.93 -21.52
N GLU A 145 -10.38 -17.60 -20.60
CA GLU A 145 -10.68 -17.35 -19.18
C GLU A 145 -11.51 -16.07 -18.99
N SER A 146 -11.29 -15.06 -19.84
CA SER A 146 -12.03 -13.80 -19.84
C SER A 146 -13.51 -13.98 -20.18
N ILE A 147 -13.83 -14.90 -21.10
CA ILE A 147 -15.21 -15.26 -21.44
C ILE A 147 -15.87 -16.03 -20.29
N GLN A 148 -15.12 -16.88 -19.57
CA GLN A 148 -15.62 -17.58 -18.38
C GLN A 148 -15.99 -16.57 -17.27
N ARG A 149 -15.15 -15.57 -17.03
CA ARG A 149 -15.44 -14.49 -16.06
C ARG A 149 -16.71 -13.71 -16.39
N ILE A 150 -17.00 -13.47 -17.68
CA ILE A 150 -18.26 -12.83 -18.09
C ILE A 150 -19.46 -13.74 -17.76
N TYR A 151 -19.32 -15.05 -17.92
CA TYR A 151 -20.36 -16.00 -17.48
C TYR A 151 -20.55 -15.99 -15.96
N ASP A 152 -19.48 -15.98 -15.17
CA ASP A 152 -19.56 -15.85 -13.71
C ASP A 152 -20.30 -14.58 -13.29
N ILE A 153 -19.95 -13.44 -13.90
CA ILE A 153 -20.55 -12.14 -13.60
C ILE A 153 -22.04 -12.15 -14.00
N ALA A 154 -22.36 -12.65 -15.19
CA ALA A 154 -23.74 -12.78 -15.64
C ALA A 154 -24.56 -13.77 -14.81
N ASN A 155 -23.91 -14.76 -14.19
CA ASN A 155 -24.52 -15.74 -13.30
C ASN A 155 -24.87 -15.15 -11.92
N HIS A 156 -23.94 -14.39 -11.34
CA HIS A 156 -24.02 -13.99 -9.92
C HIS A 156 -24.66 -12.62 -9.67
N PHE A 157 -24.78 -11.76 -10.68
CA PHE A 157 -25.17 -10.37 -10.44
C PHE A 157 -26.50 -9.95 -11.07
N GLY A 158 -27.23 -9.13 -10.31
CA GLY A 158 -28.48 -8.52 -10.77
C GLY A 158 -28.28 -7.49 -11.89
N THR A 159 -29.38 -7.19 -12.58
CA THR A 159 -29.42 -6.35 -13.80
C THR A 159 -28.79 -4.96 -13.68
N SER A 160 -28.77 -4.36 -12.47
CA SER A 160 -28.14 -3.05 -12.25
C SER A 160 -26.61 -3.12 -12.34
N LEU A 161 -26.00 -4.14 -11.76
CA LEU A 161 -24.54 -4.31 -11.76
C LEU A 161 -24.06 -4.72 -13.16
N LEU A 162 -24.82 -5.58 -13.84
CA LEU A 162 -24.55 -5.96 -15.24
C LEU A 162 -24.58 -4.76 -16.18
N ARG A 163 -25.43 -3.75 -15.92
CA ARG A 163 -25.44 -2.50 -16.71
C ARG A 163 -24.16 -1.71 -16.51
N GLN A 164 -23.66 -1.62 -15.28
CA GLN A 164 -22.40 -0.93 -14.97
C GLN A 164 -21.21 -1.66 -15.61
N PHE A 165 -21.21 -3.00 -15.54
CA PHE A 165 -20.21 -3.82 -16.21
C PHE A 165 -20.21 -3.61 -17.73
N GLY A 166 -21.40 -3.60 -18.34
CA GLY A 166 -21.55 -3.29 -19.76
C GLY A 166 -21.00 -1.89 -20.13
N GLY A 167 -21.18 -0.91 -19.25
CA GLY A 167 -20.56 0.42 -19.40
C GLY A 167 -19.02 0.33 -19.40
N PHE A 168 -18.44 -0.42 -18.47
CA PHE A 168 -17.00 -0.66 -18.40
C PHE A 168 -16.47 -1.36 -19.66
N LEU A 169 -17.15 -2.42 -20.13
CA LEU A 169 -16.80 -3.13 -21.38
C LEU A 169 -16.94 -2.25 -22.63
N SER A 170 -17.78 -1.22 -22.59
CA SER A 170 -17.88 -0.21 -23.66
C SER A 170 -16.76 0.84 -23.63
N GLY A 171 -15.82 0.74 -22.67
CA GLY A 171 -14.71 1.67 -22.46
C GLY A 171 -15.08 2.92 -21.66
N GLN A 172 -16.26 2.95 -21.02
CA GLN A 172 -16.64 4.08 -20.17
C GLN A 172 -15.91 3.99 -18.83
N SER A 173 -15.58 5.16 -18.29
CA SER A 173 -15.21 5.25 -16.88
C SER A 173 -16.45 5.06 -16.02
N ILE A 174 -16.44 4.03 -15.18
CA ILE A 174 -17.53 3.70 -14.27
C ILE A 174 -17.08 3.98 -12.84
N VAL A 175 -17.94 4.63 -12.07
CA VAL A 175 -17.71 4.84 -10.64
C VAL A 175 -18.54 3.83 -9.87
N THR A 176 -17.86 2.90 -9.20
CA THR A 176 -18.49 1.92 -8.31
C THR A 176 -17.90 2.07 -6.92
N ASN A 177 -18.76 2.23 -5.90
CA ASN A 177 -18.35 2.45 -4.51
C ASN A 177 -17.32 3.59 -4.30
N GLY A 178 -17.39 4.64 -5.13
CA GLY A 178 -16.47 5.78 -5.08
C GLY A 178 -15.14 5.58 -5.83
N ILE A 179 -14.90 4.38 -6.39
CA ILE A 179 -13.71 4.06 -7.19
C ILE A 179 -14.06 4.26 -8.67
N SER A 180 -13.30 5.10 -9.36
CA SER A 180 -13.41 5.28 -10.82
C SER A 180 -12.55 4.25 -11.54
N LEU A 181 -13.15 3.44 -12.39
CA LEU A 181 -12.48 2.39 -13.16
C LEU A 181 -12.70 2.60 -14.65
N THR A 182 -11.64 2.46 -15.43
CA THR A 182 -11.67 2.46 -16.90
C THR A 182 -10.84 1.29 -17.41
N TRP A 183 -11.23 0.71 -18.54
CA TRP A 183 -10.46 -0.35 -19.19
C TRP A 183 -9.03 0.13 -19.50
N SER A 184 -8.03 -0.68 -19.15
CA SER A 184 -6.62 -0.40 -19.44
C SER A 184 -6.05 -1.39 -20.44
N ASP A 185 -5.50 -0.88 -21.55
CA ASP A 185 -4.78 -1.69 -22.54
C ASP A 185 -3.45 -2.25 -22.04
N SER A 186 -2.98 -1.80 -20.87
CA SER A 186 -1.76 -2.34 -20.22
C SER A 186 -2.01 -3.64 -19.44
N LEU A 187 -3.27 -4.05 -19.28
CA LEU A 187 -3.68 -5.23 -18.54
C LEU A 187 -4.34 -6.23 -19.50
N THR A 188 -4.28 -7.51 -19.16
CA THR A 188 -5.08 -8.54 -19.83
C THR A 188 -6.58 -8.30 -19.64
N ALA A 189 -7.41 -8.92 -20.47
CA ALA A 189 -8.87 -8.78 -20.31
C ALA A 189 -9.34 -9.38 -18.98
N SER A 190 -8.72 -10.47 -18.54
CA SER A 190 -9.00 -11.09 -17.24
C SER A 190 -8.67 -10.18 -16.07
N GLU A 191 -7.51 -9.52 -16.08
CA GLU A 191 -7.09 -8.56 -15.03
C GLU A 191 -8.01 -7.32 -14.98
N ASN A 192 -8.40 -6.79 -16.15
CA ASN A 192 -9.38 -5.69 -16.22
C ASN A 192 -10.71 -6.08 -15.54
N MET A 193 -11.22 -7.27 -15.82
CA MET A 193 -12.46 -7.77 -15.23
C MET A 193 -12.32 -8.08 -13.73
N GLU A 194 -11.15 -8.54 -13.28
CA GLU A 194 -10.86 -8.75 -11.85
C GLU A 194 -10.90 -7.44 -11.07
N ASN A 195 -10.26 -6.41 -11.62
CA ASN A 195 -10.24 -5.08 -11.03
C ASN A 195 -11.64 -4.48 -10.96
N TRP A 196 -12.44 -4.67 -12.02
CA TRP A 196 -13.83 -4.23 -12.01
C TRP A 196 -14.67 -4.97 -10.95
N PHE A 197 -14.55 -6.30 -10.90
CA PHE A 197 -15.26 -7.12 -9.92
C PHE A 197 -14.93 -6.72 -8.49
N SER A 198 -13.63 -6.56 -8.20
CA SER A 198 -13.13 -6.19 -6.87
C SER A 198 -13.66 -4.83 -6.39
N ALA A 199 -13.91 -3.90 -7.30
CA ALA A 199 -14.52 -2.61 -6.96
C ALA A 199 -16.06 -2.65 -6.92
N ALA A 200 -16.69 -3.60 -7.62
CA ALA A 200 -18.13 -3.63 -7.84
C ALA A 200 -18.94 -4.31 -6.74
N ASP A 201 -18.34 -5.18 -5.92
CA ASP A 201 -19.06 -6.00 -4.95
C ASP A 201 -19.13 -5.41 -3.52
N PRO A 202 -20.32 -5.08 -2.97
CA PRO A 202 -20.52 -4.73 -1.57
C PRO A 202 -21.01 -5.90 -0.70
N GLY A 203 -20.94 -7.16 -1.17
CA GLY A 203 -21.95 -8.15 -0.80
C GLY A 203 -21.54 -9.54 -0.34
N ASP A 204 -20.28 -9.93 -0.14
CA ASP A 204 -19.96 -11.15 0.62
C ASP A 204 -18.51 -11.25 1.10
N ALA A 205 -18.08 -10.23 1.84
CA ALA A 205 -17.14 -10.52 2.90
C ALA A 205 -17.82 -11.42 3.96
N THR A 206 -17.85 -12.73 3.72
CA THR A 206 -17.34 -13.65 4.74
C THR A 206 -15.81 -13.55 4.77
N ARG A 207 -15.30 -12.34 4.98
CA ARG A 207 -14.39 -12.11 6.10
C ARG A 207 -15.28 -11.86 7.32
N SER A 208 -15.58 -12.97 8.00
CA SER A 208 -16.05 -13.05 9.39
C SER A 208 -15.83 -11.76 10.19
N ASP A 209 -16.91 -11.19 10.73
CA ASP A 209 -16.96 -10.32 11.92
C ASP A 209 -15.62 -9.74 12.38
N ALA A 210 -15.12 -8.66 11.75
CA ALA A 210 -14.06 -7.83 12.32
C ALA A 210 -13.84 -6.51 11.55
N PHE A 211 -14.72 -5.51 11.74
CA PHE A 211 -14.22 -4.13 11.83
C PHE A 211 -13.51 -3.99 13.19
N ASN A 212 -12.29 -4.51 13.21
CA ASN A 212 -11.15 -4.21 14.10
C ASN A 212 -10.13 -5.33 13.83
N ASN A 213 -9.05 -5.03 13.08
CA ASN A 213 -8.07 -5.98 12.52
C ASN A 213 -8.59 -6.89 11.39
N THR A 214 -8.35 -6.52 10.14
CA THR A 214 -8.17 -7.53 9.07
C THR A 214 -7.17 -7.09 8.00
N VAL A 215 -5.90 -7.05 8.38
CA VAL A 215 -4.77 -7.74 7.70
C VAL A 215 -5.14 -8.24 6.29
N SER A 216 -5.07 -7.40 5.24
CA SER A 216 -5.14 -7.85 3.84
C SER A 216 -3.82 -8.55 3.52
N LYS A 217 -3.78 -9.89 3.39
CA LYS A 217 -2.59 -10.58 2.89
C LYS A 217 -2.52 -10.35 1.38
N GLU A 218 -1.66 -9.45 0.93
CA GLU A 218 -1.40 -9.26 -0.49
C GLU A 218 -0.05 -9.91 -0.83
N SER A 219 -0.10 -11.10 -1.42
CA SER A 219 1.01 -11.65 -2.19
C SER A 219 0.78 -11.39 -3.67
N LEU A 220 0.41 -10.16 -4.04
CA LEU A 220 0.18 -9.78 -5.42
C LEU A 220 1.49 -9.23 -6.01
N PRO A 221 2.13 -9.93 -6.98
CA PRO A 221 3.31 -9.39 -7.63
C PRO A 221 2.95 -8.12 -8.42
N GLU A 222 3.70 -7.03 -8.21
CA GLU A 222 3.69 -5.81 -9.04
C GLU A 222 2.36 -5.04 -9.08
N THR A 223 1.58 -5.09 -8.00
CA THR A 223 0.29 -4.38 -7.92
C THR A 223 0.46 -2.92 -7.50
N ILE A 224 -0.24 -2.01 -8.20
CA ILE A 224 -0.35 -0.59 -7.85
C ILE A 224 -1.71 -0.35 -7.19
N ILE A 225 -1.71 0.18 -5.97
CA ILE A 225 -2.90 0.49 -5.18
C ILE A 225 -2.96 2.00 -4.96
N ASN A 226 -4.03 2.64 -5.40
CA ASN A 226 -4.27 4.05 -5.13
C ASN A 226 -5.22 4.20 -3.94
N ILE A 227 -4.74 4.79 -2.85
CA ILE A 227 -5.51 5.09 -1.64
C ILE A 227 -5.90 6.56 -1.70
N THR A 228 -7.19 6.84 -1.82
CA THR A 228 -7.73 8.21 -1.84
C THR A 228 -8.49 8.49 -0.55
N LYS A 229 -8.57 9.77 -0.16
CA LYS A 229 -9.26 10.14 1.08
C LYS A 229 -10.77 9.93 0.93
N GLY A 230 -11.37 9.13 1.80
CA GLY A 230 -12.81 8.90 1.85
C GLY A 230 -13.59 9.98 2.62
N ASP A 231 -14.89 9.75 2.84
CA ASP A 231 -15.75 10.56 3.70
C ASP A 231 -16.00 9.84 5.05
N GLY A 232 -15.97 10.55 6.19
CA GLY A 232 -16.27 10.01 7.53
C GLY A 232 -15.15 10.17 8.58
N ASP A 233 -15.39 9.69 9.81
CA ASP A 233 -14.47 9.85 10.96
C ASP A 233 -13.17 9.03 10.81
N ASP A 234 -13.18 7.95 10.03
CA ASP A 234 -12.02 7.08 9.75
C ASP A 234 -11.42 7.33 8.34
N ALA A 235 -11.81 8.42 7.67
CA ALA A 235 -11.39 8.77 6.30
C ALA A 235 -9.86 8.91 6.11
N THR A 236 -9.11 8.90 7.20
CA THR A 236 -7.67 9.13 7.26
C THR A 236 -6.89 7.89 7.67
N ILE A 237 -7.47 6.68 7.73
CA ILE A 237 -6.74 5.46 8.15
C ILE A 237 -6.98 4.30 7.17
N ALA A 238 -5.91 3.69 6.68
CA ALA A 238 -5.91 2.46 5.88
C ALA A 238 -5.11 1.37 6.58
N ALA A 239 -5.48 0.09 6.46
CA ALA A 239 -4.79 -1.01 7.13
C ALA A 239 -4.49 -2.18 6.17
N PHE A 240 -3.25 -2.68 6.19
CA PHE A 240 -2.79 -3.79 5.34
C PHE A 240 -2.04 -4.86 6.14
N SER A 241 -1.69 -5.97 5.46
CA SER A 241 -0.72 -6.89 6.00
C SER A 241 0.15 -7.61 4.99
N GLU A 242 1.33 -8.05 5.44
CA GLU A 242 2.19 -8.94 4.66
C GLU A 242 2.44 -8.48 3.21
N LEU A 243 2.52 -7.15 2.96
CA LEU A 243 2.72 -6.59 1.62
C LEU A 243 4.05 -7.06 1.04
N LYS A 244 4.05 -7.54 -0.21
CA LYS A 244 5.28 -7.99 -0.88
C LYS A 244 5.27 -7.61 -2.37
N ASN A 245 6.15 -6.68 -2.75
CA ASN A 245 6.28 -6.12 -4.11
C ASN A 245 5.06 -5.31 -4.57
N VAL A 246 4.48 -4.52 -3.65
CA VAL A 246 3.30 -3.68 -3.90
C VAL A 246 3.70 -2.20 -3.97
N GLN A 247 3.10 -1.44 -4.88
CA GLN A 247 3.19 0.02 -4.89
C GLN A 247 1.90 0.62 -4.32
N LEU A 248 1.97 1.30 -3.16
CA LEU A 248 0.87 2.09 -2.61
C LEU A 248 1.05 3.57 -2.97
N ASN A 249 0.10 4.14 -3.71
CA ASN A 249 -0.02 5.58 -3.93
C ASN A 249 -1.05 6.15 -2.95
N VAL A 250 -0.60 6.88 -1.95
CA VAL A 250 -1.41 7.35 -0.82
C VAL A 250 -1.70 8.83 -0.96
N ASP A 251 -2.97 9.19 -0.96
CA ASP A 251 -3.41 10.58 -1.00
C ASP A 251 -3.15 11.31 0.34
N SER A 252 -3.30 12.62 0.32
CA SER A 252 -2.94 13.50 1.43
C SER A 252 -3.73 13.21 2.71
N GLY A 253 -3.03 13.15 3.85
CA GLY A 253 -3.61 13.07 5.19
C GLY A 253 -4.09 11.68 5.59
N ILE A 254 -3.57 10.61 4.98
CA ILE A 254 -3.95 9.22 5.26
C ILE A 254 -2.82 8.48 6.00
N THR A 255 -3.15 7.82 7.09
CA THR A 255 -2.26 6.91 7.84
C THR A 255 -2.49 5.48 7.41
N VAL A 256 -1.48 4.84 6.85
CA VAL A 256 -1.46 3.42 6.50
C VAL A 256 -0.84 2.61 7.65
N ASN A 257 -1.53 1.58 8.14
CA ASN A 257 -1.07 0.69 9.20
C ASN A 257 -0.86 -0.73 8.65
N ILE A 258 0.37 -1.23 8.67
CA ILE A 258 0.72 -2.53 8.09
C ILE A 258 1.15 -3.51 9.17
N THR A 259 0.46 -4.65 9.19
CA THR A 259 0.72 -5.76 10.11
C THR A 259 1.45 -6.91 9.40
N GLY A 260 2.37 -7.62 10.05
CA GLY A 260 3.12 -8.69 9.37
C GLY A 260 4.36 -8.21 8.58
N GLU A 261 4.96 -9.12 7.80
CA GLU A 261 6.22 -8.85 7.06
C GLU A 261 5.98 -8.05 5.76
N THR A 262 6.55 -6.85 5.64
CA THR A 262 6.57 -6.07 4.39
C THR A 262 7.88 -6.23 3.63
N GLY A 263 7.90 -6.24 2.30
CA GLY A 263 9.19 -6.28 1.59
C GLY A 263 9.12 -6.05 0.09
N ASN A 264 10.07 -5.24 -0.41
CA ASN A 264 10.12 -4.73 -1.79
C ASN A 264 8.90 -3.84 -2.15
N ASP A 265 8.25 -3.24 -1.16
CA ASP A 265 7.09 -2.39 -1.40
C ASP A 265 7.53 -0.94 -1.70
N THR A 266 6.73 -0.23 -2.49
CA THR A 266 6.94 1.20 -2.80
C THR A 266 5.75 2.01 -2.27
N PHE A 267 5.99 2.92 -1.34
CA PHE A 267 4.97 3.79 -0.77
C PHE A 267 5.15 5.20 -1.32
N ASN A 268 4.28 5.66 -2.21
CA ASN A 268 4.24 7.02 -2.70
C ASN A 268 3.25 7.83 -1.85
N LEU A 269 3.77 8.72 -1.01
CA LEU A 269 3.04 9.35 0.07
C LEU A 269 2.70 10.80 -0.23
N GLY A 270 1.40 11.12 -0.23
CA GLY A 270 0.85 12.46 -0.32
C GLY A 270 1.05 13.26 0.97
N ASN A 271 0.71 14.55 0.94
CA ASN A 271 0.99 15.47 2.03
C ASN A 271 0.33 15.03 3.35
N GLY A 272 1.10 14.96 4.43
CA GLY A 272 0.60 14.58 5.77
C GLY A 272 0.12 13.12 5.88
N SER A 273 0.44 12.27 4.91
CA SER A 273 0.19 10.82 4.99
C SER A 273 1.33 10.10 5.71
N SER A 274 1.06 8.95 6.35
CA SER A 274 2.06 8.21 7.13
C SER A 274 1.93 6.72 6.93
N VAL A 275 3.00 5.94 7.17
CA VAL A 275 2.98 4.46 7.09
C VAL A 275 3.61 3.85 8.32
N ASN A 276 2.82 3.16 9.13
CA ASN A 276 3.27 2.44 10.31
C ASN A 276 3.46 0.95 9.99
N THR A 277 4.63 0.36 10.25
CA THR A 277 4.90 -1.07 9.99
C THR A 277 5.26 -1.82 11.28
N SER A 278 4.58 -2.94 11.55
CA SER A 278 4.75 -3.61 12.85
C SER A 278 5.94 -4.58 12.96
N MET A 279 6.61 -4.97 11.86
CA MET A 279 7.72 -5.94 11.89
C MET A 279 8.81 -5.70 10.81
N THR A 280 10.04 -6.08 11.16
CA THR A 280 11.22 -6.17 10.28
C THR A 280 10.99 -7.15 9.13
N SER A 281 11.38 -6.82 7.91
CA SER A 281 11.80 -7.84 6.94
C SER A 281 13.26 -7.67 6.57
N GLU A 282 13.86 -8.74 6.04
CA GLU A 282 15.21 -8.68 5.46
C GLU A 282 15.25 -7.92 4.12
N LYS A 283 14.08 -7.53 3.57
CA LYS A 283 13.94 -6.87 2.27
C LYS A 283 13.62 -5.39 2.45
N SER A 284 14.18 -4.56 1.57
CA SER A 284 14.03 -3.10 1.58
C SER A 284 12.61 -2.70 1.15
N ASN A 285 12.08 -1.63 1.75
CA ASN A 285 10.94 -0.90 1.19
C ASN A 285 11.41 0.48 0.71
N THR A 286 10.72 1.02 -0.28
CA THR A 286 10.96 2.37 -0.80
C THR A 286 9.82 3.27 -0.37
N TYR A 287 10.13 4.46 0.14
CA TYR A 287 9.13 5.45 0.52
C TYR A 287 9.41 6.73 -0.27
N SER A 288 8.58 7.06 -1.25
CA SER A 288 8.71 8.27 -2.05
C SER A 288 7.75 9.33 -1.54
N TYR A 289 8.22 10.58 -1.43
CA TYR A 289 7.41 11.71 -0.98
C TYR A 289 7.38 12.77 -2.07
N SER A 290 6.19 13.25 -2.43
CA SER A 290 6.05 14.46 -3.23
C SER A 290 5.70 15.63 -2.31
N THR A 291 6.57 16.63 -2.30
CA THR A 291 6.40 17.86 -1.53
C THR A 291 6.18 19.08 -2.43
N SER A 292 5.81 18.86 -3.70
CA SER A 292 5.67 19.83 -4.81
C SER A 292 4.91 21.13 -4.52
N ASP A 293 4.30 21.25 -3.35
CA ASP A 293 3.38 22.30 -2.96
C ASP A 293 3.96 23.21 -1.85
N GLY A 294 5.21 22.96 -1.40
CA GLY A 294 5.92 23.81 -0.42
C GLY A 294 5.42 23.72 1.03
N ASN A 295 4.68 22.67 1.38
CA ASN A 295 4.14 22.45 2.73
C ASN A 295 4.92 21.35 3.50
N THR A 296 4.83 21.38 4.84
CA THR A 296 5.43 20.39 5.75
C THR A 296 4.71 19.03 5.65
N SER A 297 5.43 17.97 5.31
CA SER A 297 4.94 16.58 5.30
C SER A 297 5.45 15.82 6.52
N PHE A 298 4.60 14.98 7.12
CA PHE A 298 4.96 14.17 8.28
C PHE A 298 5.06 12.70 7.88
N ALA A 299 6.18 12.03 8.16
CA ALA A 299 6.39 10.62 7.86
C ALA A 299 6.77 9.85 9.12
N THR A 300 5.81 9.19 9.75
CA THR A 300 6.12 8.31 10.88
C THR A 300 6.47 6.91 10.36
N LEU A 301 7.75 6.56 10.24
CA LEU A 301 8.20 5.19 9.94
C LEU A 301 8.37 4.39 11.25
N VAL A 302 7.25 4.03 11.87
CA VAL A 302 7.31 3.17 13.07
C VAL A 302 7.71 1.77 12.63
N GLY A 303 8.90 1.29 13.03
CA GLY A 303 9.39 -0.08 12.77
C GLY A 303 10.92 -0.18 12.66
N ASN A 304 11.48 -1.38 12.86
CA ASN A 304 12.89 -1.68 12.58
C ASN A 304 13.03 -1.97 11.07
N ASN A 305 13.25 -0.95 10.24
CA ASN A 305 13.33 -1.12 8.78
C ASN A 305 14.81 -1.19 8.36
N SER A 306 15.28 -2.33 7.85
CA SER A 306 16.72 -2.56 7.56
C SER A 306 17.23 -1.85 6.29
N ALA A 307 16.35 -1.30 5.45
CA ALA A 307 16.72 -0.44 4.32
C ALA A 307 15.49 0.35 3.85
N ALA A 308 15.51 1.68 4.02
CA ALA A 308 14.51 2.59 3.49
C ALA A 308 15.19 3.63 2.57
N THR A 309 14.61 3.88 1.41
CA THR A 309 15.06 4.94 0.50
C THR A 309 13.98 6.01 0.47
N ILE A 310 14.35 7.28 0.70
CA ILE A 310 13.42 8.41 0.91
C ILE A 310 13.71 9.54 -0.08
N SER A 311 13.01 9.58 -1.21
CA SER A 311 13.12 10.71 -2.15
C SER A 311 12.14 11.83 -1.76
N SER A 312 12.63 13.07 -1.67
CA SER A 312 11.83 14.30 -1.42
C SER A 312 12.28 15.38 -2.40
N SER A 313 11.36 16.16 -2.97
CA SER A 313 11.67 17.10 -4.06
C SER A 313 11.55 18.60 -3.70
N SER A 314 11.16 18.97 -2.47
CA SER A 314 11.22 20.33 -1.86
C SER A 314 10.18 20.48 -0.72
N GLY A 315 10.59 20.41 0.55
CA GLY A 315 9.70 20.58 1.71
C GLY A 315 10.26 19.95 2.98
N ARG A 316 9.69 20.28 4.15
CA ARG A 316 10.12 19.71 5.44
C ARG A 316 9.50 18.33 5.69
N LEU A 317 10.34 17.36 6.03
CA LEU A 317 9.97 15.97 6.32
C LEU A 317 10.34 15.60 7.75
N ASP A 318 9.36 15.25 8.59
CA ASP A 318 9.62 14.72 9.93
C ASP A 318 9.57 13.18 9.91
N ILE A 319 10.69 12.53 10.16
CA ILE A 319 10.92 11.08 10.16
C ILE A 319 11.05 10.58 11.59
N THR A 320 10.35 9.50 11.95
CA THR A 320 10.68 8.69 13.14
C THR A 320 11.14 7.32 12.68
N ALA A 321 12.38 6.91 12.97
CA ALA A 321 12.96 5.64 12.50
C ALA A 321 14.05 5.11 13.45
N ASN A 322 14.23 3.79 13.51
CA ASN A 322 15.35 3.16 14.23
C ASN A 322 16.01 2.08 13.38
N ASN A 323 17.35 2.04 13.42
CA ASN A 323 18.16 1.08 12.68
C ASN A 323 17.90 1.09 11.16
N SER A 324 17.64 2.27 10.59
CA SER A 324 17.26 2.43 9.19
C SER A 324 18.32 3.11 8.34
N VAL A 325 18.44 2.70 7.08
CA VAL A 325 19.09 3.50 6.05
C VAL A 325 18.08 4.55 5.58
N ILE A 326 18.53 5.80 5.38
CA ILE A 326 17.74 6.94 4.92
C ILE A 326 18.56 7.63 3.84
N ASN A 327 18.16 7.52 2.58
CA ASN A 327 18.80 8.25 1.48
C ASN A 327 17.91 9.43 1.12
N LEU A 328 18.46 10.64 1.07
CA LEU A 328 17.79 11.89 0.73
C LEU A 328 18.24 12.37 -0.65
N GLU A 329 17.33 13.05 -1.36
CA GLU A 329 17.67 13.84 -2.55
C GLU A 329 18.18 15.23 -2.13
N SER A 330 18.74 15.99 -3.07
CA SER A 330 19.25 17.35 -2.79
C SER A 330 18.13 18.33 -2.43
N ASP A 331 18.49 19.40 -1.70
CA ASP A 331 17.59 20.44 -1.20
C ASP A 331 16.53 19.92 -0.21
N ALA A 332 16.84 18.85 0.54
CA ALA A 332 15.90 18.25 1.49
C ALA A 332 15.94 18.94 2.87
N GLU A 333 14.78 19.26 3.45
CA GLU A 333 14.67 19.69 4.85
C GLU A 333 14.08 18.53 5.68
N VAL A 334 14.82 17.97 6.63
CA VAL A 334 14.44 16.72 7.30
C VAL A 334 14.73 16.76 8.80
N ASN A 335 13.78 16.34 9.62
CA ASN A 335 14.02 16.00 11.03
C ASN A 335 13.91 14.49 11.21
N ILE A 336 14.87 13.85 11.87
CA ILE A 336 14.90 12.41 12.08
C ILE A 336 14.91 12.15 13.58
N ILE A 337 13.98 11.35 14.07
CA ILE A 337 13.85 11.00 15.48
C ILE A 337 14.06 9.48 15.63
N GLY A 338 15.07 9.10 16.39
CA GLY A 338 15.37 7.71 16.74
C GLY A 338 16.86 7.36 16.65
N ASN A 339 17.15 6.07 16.78
CA ASN A 339 18.50 5.59 17.07
C ASN A 339 19.04 4.65 15.99
N GLY A 340 20.36 4.63 15.80
CA GLY A 340 21.03 3.63 14.97
C GLY A 340 20.83 3.80 13.45
N ASN A 341 20.37 4.97 12.99
CA ASN A 341 20.09 5.20 11.57
C ASN A 341 21.38 5.54 10.80
N VAL A 342 21.41 5.17 9.51
CA VAL A 342 22.43 5.57 8.53
C VAL A 342 21.78 6.50 7.52
N ILE A 343 22.24 7.73 7.42
CA ILE A 343 21.63 8.78 6.60
C ILE A 343 22.62 9.17 5.51
N THR A 344 22.17 9.19 4.27
CA THR A 344 22.91 9.67 3.11
C THR A 344 22.17 10.88 2.54
N GLY A 345 22.76 12.05 2.63
CA GLY A 345 22.20 13.32 2.15
C GLY A 345 22.63 13.64 0.73
N GLY A 346 21.83 14.45 0.03
CA GLY A 346 22.22 15.16 -1.17
C GLY A 346 22.98 16.45 -0.83
N SER A 347 23.01 17.38 -1.79
CA SER A 347 23.57 18.72 -1.58
C SER A 347 22.50 19.69 -1.08
N SER A 348 22.92 20.72 -0.34
CA SER A 348 22.06 21.79 0.21
C SER A 348 20.98 21.32 1.20
N ASP A 349 21.18 20.17 1.84
CA ASP A 349 20.18 19.62 2.76
C ASP A 349 20.18 20.37 4.10
N ASN A 350 19.05 20.36 4.80
CA ASN A 350 18.94 20.77 6.19
C ASN A 350 18.44 19.59 7.03
N VAL A 351 19.37 18.85 7.64
CA VAL A 351 19.09 17.58 8.33
C VAL A 351 19.28 17.73 9.83
N SER A 352 18.21 17.57 10.60
CA SER A 352 18.27 17.47 12.05
C SER A 352 18.04 16.03 12.50
N VAL A 353 18.82 15.55 13.47
CA VAL A 353 18.77 14.18 13.98
C VAL A 353 18.65 14.21 15.50
N PHE A 354 17.63 13.55 16.05
CA PHE A 354 17.31 13.49 17.48
C PHE A 354 17.30 12.03 17.94
N GLY A 355 18.39 11.59 18.57
CA GLY A 355 18.54 10.24 19.11
C GLY A 355 20.01 9.82 19.17
N ASN A 356 20.28 8.54 19.41
CA ASN A 356 21.63 8.04 19.66
C ASN A 356 22.16 7.15 18.54
N ASN A 357 23.48 7.10 18.38
CA ASN A 357 24.18 6.18 17.48
C ASN A 357 23.79 6.28 16.00
N ASN A 358 23.38 7.46 15.53
CA ASN A 358 23.11 7.68 14.10
C ASN A 358 24.39 8.04 13.35
N SER A 359 24.51 7.64 12.08
CA SER A 359 25.61 8.01 11.19
C SER A 359 25.04 8.78 10.01
N ALA A 360 25.50 10.00 9.75
CA ALA A 360 25.04 10.80 8.61
C ALA A 360 26.22 11.15 7.69
N PHE A 361 26.03 10.92 6.39
CA PHE A 361 26.95 11.26 5.29
C PHE A 361 26.26 12.30 4.41
N MET A 362 26.64 13.56 4.53
CA MET A 362 25.95 14.68 3.90
C MET A 362 26.74 15.20 2.70
N GLY A 363 26.04 15.61 1.63
CA GLY A 363 26.66 16.27 0.49
C GLY A 363 26.89 17.77 0.73
N ASP A 364 27.46 18.44 -0.27
CA ASP A 364 27.92 19.84 -0.19
C ASP A 364 26.82 20.80 0.30
N ASP A 365 27.18 21.90 0.97
CA ASP A 365 26.26 22.96 1.43
C ASP A 365 25.16 22.52 2.42
N SER A 366 25.17 21.26 2.86
CA SER A 366 24.25 20.76 3.88
C SER A 366 24.48 21.35 5.27
N THR A 367 23.40 21.59 5.99
CA THR A 367 23.35 22.12 7.35
C THR A 367 22.54 21.20 8.25
N GLY A 368 22.67 21.34 9.57
CA GLY A 368 21.89 20.48 10.45
C GLY A 368 22.10 20.64 11.94
N THR A 369 21.22 19.98 12.70
CA THR A 369 21.28 19.91 14.16
C THR A 369 21.22 18.46 14.63
N ILE A 370 22.23 17.99 15.34
CA ILE A 370 22.28 16.65 15.93
C ILE A 370 22.06 16.75 17.43
N VAL A 371 21.19 15.92 17.98
CA VAL A 371 20.90 15.85 19.40
C VAL A 371 20.96 14.39 19.85
N GLY A 372 21.76 14.11 20.87
CA GLY A 372 21.95 12.79 21.47
C GLY A 372 23.39 12.28 21.38
N THR A 373 23.63 11.10 21.92
CA THR A 373 24.97 10.54 22.12
C THR A 373 25.37 9.54 21.03
N GLY A 374 26.68 9.45 20.75
CA GLY A 374 27.23 8.45 19.82
C GLY A 374 26.88 8.68 18.34
N ASN A 375 26.32 9.84 17.99
CA ASN A 375 26.07 10.20 16.61
C ASN A 375 27.38 10.57 15.90
N SER A 376 27.50 10.22 14.62
CA SER A 376 28.61 10.57 13.74
C SER A 376 28.08 11.31 12.53
N ILE A 377 28.70 12.44 12.18
CA ILE A 377 28.43 13.13 10.92
C ILE A 377 29.73 13.30 10.14
N THR A 378 29.63 12.97 8.86
CA THR A 378 30.64 13.22 7.83
C THR A 378 29.97 14.09 6.77
N GLY A 379 30.57 15.23 6.47
CA GLY A 379 30.12 16.13 5.42
C GLY A 379 31.19 16.33 4.36
N THR A 380 30.84 16.86 3.20
CA THR A 380 31.76 17.37 2.19
C THR A 380 31.85 18.91 2.29
N ASP A 381 32.09 19.62 1.18
CA ASP A 381 32.38 21.05 1.20
C ASP A 381 31.26 21.87 1.89
N THR A 382 31.65 22.96 2.55
CA THR A 382 30.77 24.02 3.11
C THR A 382 29.72 23.60 4.14
N ASN A 383 29.79 22.38 4.68
CA ASN A 383 28.82 21.92 5.66
C ASN A 383 28.94 22.59 7.04
N LYS A 384 27.80 22.68 7.75
CA LYS A 384 27.74 23.20 9.13
C LYS A 384 26.76 22.41 10.00
N PHE A 385 27.28 21.79 11.06
CA PHE A 385 26.48 21.00 12.00
C PHE A 385 26.68 21.46 13.45
N ASN A 386 25.57 21.59 14.18
CA ASN A 386 25.58 21.75 15.63
C ASN A 386 25.23 20.44 16.31
N ILE A 387 25.97 20.05 17.34
CA ILE A 387 25.83 18.77 18.05
C ILE A 387 25.57 19.04 19.53
N TYR A 388 24.52 18.41 20.07
CA TYR A 388 24.06 18.53 21.44
C TYR A 388 24.07 17.16 22.11
N GLY A 389 24.81 17.00 23.22
CA GLY A 389 25.03 15.70 23.85
C GLY A 389 23.85 15.13 24.66
N ASP A 390 23.00 15.99 25.25
CA ASP A 390 21.80 15.59 26.01
C ASP A 390 20.53 16.14 25.36
N ALA A 391 19.62 15.25 24.98
CA ALA A 391 18.34 15.60 24.37
C ALA A 391 17.40 16.39 25.28
N ASN A 392 17.63 16.38 26.60
CA ASN A 392 16.82 17.12 27.57
C ASN A 392 17.41 18.48 27.94
N ASN A 393 18.58 18.83 27.40
CA ASN A 393 19.22 20.12 27.64
C ASN A 393 19.54 20.81 26.30
N THR A 394 18.51 21.45 25.72
CA THR A 394 18.63 22.17 24.43
C THR A 394 19.57 23.39 24.48
N ASN A 395 20.05 23.76 25.66
CA ASN A 395 21.05 24.81 25.81
C ASN A 395 22.48 24.26 25.76
N GLN A 396 22.71 22.95 25.69
CA GLN A 396 24.03 22.33 25.74
C GLN A 396 24.52 21.92 24.33
N ILE A 397 24.88 22.90 23.49
CA ILE A 397 25.77 22.59 22.36
C ILE A 397 27.03 21.99 22.96
N THR A 398 27.41 20.78 22.56
CA THR A 398 28.65 20.14 22.98
C THR A 398 29.72 20.30 21.92
N GLU A 399 29.32 20.40 20.64
CA GLU A 399 30.25 20.49 19.53
C GLU A 399 29.62 21.19 18.32
N THR A 400 30.41 21.97 17.57
CA THR A 400 30.06 22.49 16.24
C THR A 400 31.13 22.05 15.26
N LYS A 401 30.74 21.49 14.11
CA LYS A 401 31.65 21.10 13.02
C LYS A 401 31.36 21.90 11.76
N ILE A 402 32.41 22.44 11.13
CA ILE A 402 32.34 23.27 9.93
C ILE A 402 33.38 22.79 8.92
N ASN A 403 32.96 22.54 7.68
CA ASN A 403 33.87 22.44 6.54
C ASN A 403 33.86 23.78 5.79
N ASN A 404 35.02 24.31 5.46
CA ASN A 404 35.19 25.57 4.74
C ASN A 404 35.37 25.32 3.24
N PHE A 405 34.99 26.29 2.42
CA PHE A 405 35.17 26.25 0.96
C PHE A 405 36.63 26.08 0.50
N ASP A 406 37.61 26.36 1.37
CA ASP A 406 39.03 26.21 1.09
C ASP A 406 39.57 24.78 1.39
N GLY A 407 38.69 23.83 1.70
CA GLY A 407 39.03 22.44 2.04
C GLY A 407 39.56 22.27 3.47
N THR A 408 39.52 23.32 4.31
CA THR A 408 39.83 23.23 5.75
C THR A 408 38.60 22.89 6.57
N SER A 409 38.78 22.42 7.81
CA SER A 409 37.67 22.23 8.75
C SER A 409 37.93 22.85 10.12
N GLU A 410 36.85 23.18 10.82
CA GLU A 410 36.87 23.74 12.17
C GLU A 410 35.91 22.96 13.08
N THR A 411 36.41 22.57 14.25
CA THR A 411 35.62 21.90 15.29
C THR A 411 35.69 22.70 16.57
N THR A 412 34.54 23.13 17.07
CA THR A 412 34.43 23.82 18.37
C THR A 412 33.77 22.91 19.38
N VAL A 413 34.50 22.50 20.40
CA VAL A 413 33.97 21.75 21.54
C VAL A 413 33.62 22.72 22.66
N TYR A 414 32.43 22.57 23.22
CA TYR A 414 31.93 23.39 24.31
C TYR A 414 31.87 22.55 25.58
N ASN A 415 32.48 23.05 26.67
CA ASN A 415 32.47 22.37 27.95
C ASN A 415 31.65 23.20 28.95
N GLU A 416 30.52 22.65 29.38
CA GLU A 416 29.62 23.25 30.35
C GLU A 416 29.98 22.77 31.76
N SER A 417 30.56 23.67 32.56
CA SER A 417 30.65 23.49 34.01
C SER A 417 29.62 24.41 34.66
N THR A 418 28.45 23.88 35.02
CA THR A 418 27.45 24.54 35.89
C THR A 418 27.05 25.96 35.45
N GLY A 419 26.82 26.17 34.15
CA GLY A 419 26.26 27.42 33.61
C GLY A 419 27.26 28.46 33.07
N ASN A 420 28.57 28.20 33.13
CA ASN A 420 29.58 28.99 32.44
C ASN A 420 30.33 28.13 31.41
N TRP A 421 30.67 28.73 30.27
CA TRP A 421 31.15 28.03 29.07
C TRP A 421 32.64 28.26 28.84
N SER A 422 33.41 27.17 28.67
CA SER A 422 34.72 27.23 28.01
C SER A 422 34.62 26.55 26.64
N THR A 423 35.29 27.09 25.62
CA THR A 423 35.26 26.53 24.26
C THR A 423 36.67 26.21 23.78
N VAL A 424 36.81 25.13 23.01
CA VAL A 424 38.05 24.80 22.30
C VAL A 424 37.72 24.67 20.82
N THR A 425 38.21 25.61 20.02
CA THR A 425 38.08 25.60 18.56
C THR A 425 39.38 25.11 17.96
N SER A 426 39.35 24.00 17.24
CA SER A 426 40.48 23.42 16.51
C SER A 426 40.27 23.56 15.01
N LYS A 427 41.29 24.00 14.28
CA LYS A 427 41.28 24.11 12.82
C LYS A 427 42.19 23.07 12.18
N TYR A 428 41.74 22.41 11.13
CA TYR A 428 42.46 21.34 10.43
C TYR A 428 42.63 21.66 8.95
N SER A 429 43.68 21.13 8.34
CA SER A 429 44.03 21.38 6.93
C SER A 429 43.23 20.54 5.92
N GLY A 430 42.37 19.64 6.37
CA GLY A 430 41.45 18.85 5.55
C GLY A 430 40.04 18.90 6.14
N GLU A 431 39.05 18.50 5.35
CA GLU A 431 37.65 18.34 5.77
C GLU A 431 37.51 17.27 6.87
N ASN A 432 36.42 17.33 7.64
CA ASN A 432 36.06 16.32 8.65
C ASN A 432 37.18 16.04 9.67
N GLU A 433 37.88 17.08 10.14
CA GLU A 433 38.98 16.98 11.12
C GLU A 433 40.18 16.14 10.61
N THR A 434 40.27 15.94 9.29
CA THR A 434 41.39 15.23 8.67
C THR A 434 42.55 16.18 8.33
N GLY A 435 43.71 15.61 8.01
CA GLY A 435 44.93 16.38 7.73
C GLY A 435 45.65 16.82 9.00
N THR A 436 46.38 17.94 8.92
CA THR A 436 47.18 18.48 10.03
C THR A 436 46.38 19.49 10.83
N LEU A 437 46.46 19.44 12.17
CA LEU A 437 45.95 20.47 13.07
C LEU A 437 46.75 21.77 12.83
N LEU A 438 46.07 22.85 12.46
CA LEU A 438 46.62 24.16 12.11
C LEU A 438 46.61 25.12 13.29
N SER A 439 45.54 25.14 14.08
CA SER A 439 45.45 25.97 15.28
C SER A 439 44.45 25.42 16.29
N THR A 440 44.62 25.82 17.54
CA THR A 440 43.64 25.60 18.61
C THR A 440 43.45 26.89 19.41
N LEU A 441 42.23 27.40 19.45
CA LEU A 441 41.80 28.52 20.27
C LEU A 441 40.99 28.01 21.47
N THR A 442 41.48 28.25 22.67
CA THR A 442 40.75 27.95 23.92
C THR A 442 40.23 29.25 24.52
N ASN A 443 38.91 29.39 24.66
CA ASN A 443 38.28 30.46 25.41
C ASN A 443 37.93 29.95 26.81
N ASN A 444 38.52 30.57 27.83
CA ASN A 444 38.37 30.19 29.22
C ASN A 444 37.16 30.87 29.86
N LEU A 445 36.72 30.28 30.97
CA LEU A 445 35.61 30.76 31.78
C LEU A 445 35.77 32.20 32.29
N ASP A 446 37.01 32.61 32.50
CA ASP A 446 37.38 33.90 33.10
C ASP A 446 37.43 35.03 32.07
N GLY A 447 37.03 34.76 30.81
CA GLY A 447 37.06 35.71 29.71
C GLY A 447 38.42 35.82 29.01
N THR A 448 39.43 35.04 29.43
CA THR A 448 40.71 34.97 28.72
C THR A 448 40.66 33.99 27.56
N SER A 449 41.49 34.22 26.54
CA SER A 449 41.63 33.34 25.39
C SER A 449 43.10 32.96 25.18
N THR A 450 43.35 31.71 24.81
CA THR A 450 44.68 31.22 24.42
C THR A 450 44.61 30.60 23.04
N GLU A 451 45.34 31.16 22.08
CA GLU A 451 45.50 30.59 20.74
C GLU A 451 46.87 29.92 20.62
N THR A 452 46.89 28.68 20.16
CA THR A 452 48.11 27.97 19.77
C THR A 452 48.06 27.70 18.28
N ASN A 453 48.98 28.32 17.54
CA ASN A 453 49.15 28.08 16.11
C ASN A 453 50.21 26.99 15.91
N TYR A 454 49.85 25.96 15.17
CA TYR A 454 50.75 24.89 14.76
C TYR A 454 51.25 25.23 13.37
N SER A 455 52.56 25.37 13.20
CA SER A 455 53.14 25.55 11.87
C SER A 455 52.83 24.31 11.05
N GLY A 456 51.91 24.44 10.08
CA GLY A 456 51.75 23.45 9.04
C GLY A 456 53.11 23.26 8.39
N ASN A 457 53.67 22.05 8.48
CA ASN A 457 54.98 21.74 7.92
C ASN A 457 54.86 21.67 6.39
N THR A 458 54.65 22.81 5.73
CA THR A 458 55.11 22.98 4.36
C THR A 458 56.61 23.16 4.47
N THR A 459 57.34 22.06 4.28
CA THR A 459 58.81 21.99 4.12
C THR A 459 59.51 23.34 4.06
N THR A 460 60.10 23.81 5.16
CA THR A 460 61.35 24.58 5.21
C THR A 460 61.76 24.83 6.66
N ASP A 461 63.01 24.49 6.97
CA ASP A 461 63.66 24.65 8.28
C ASP A 461 63.57 26.09 8.81
N GLN A 462 62.80 26.31 9.88
CA GLN A 462 63.12 27.26 10.96
C GLN A 462 62.35 26.91 12.24
N PRO A 463 62.96 27.11 13.44
CA PRO A 463 62.34 26.73 14.70
C PRO A 463 61.16 27.64 15.08
N PRO A 464 60.17 27.12 15.83
CA PRO A 464 58.95 27.86 16.16
C PRO A 464 59.23 29.02 17.13
N VAL A 465 58.68 30.19 16.79
CA VAL A 465 58.59 31.34 17.70
C VAL A 465 57.33 31.16 18.56
N LEU A 466 57.53 31.12 19.87
CA LEU A 466 56.48 31.21 20.87
C LEU A 466 56.10 32.70 20.99
N ASP A 467 54.89 33.09 20.62
CA ASP A 467 54.34 34.40 20.99
C ASP A 467 53.10 34.21 21.86
N THR A 468 53.07 34.94 22.97
CA THR A 468 52.21 34.74 24.13
C THR A 468 51.17 35.84 24.23
N THR A 469 49.91 35.44 24.47
CA THR A 469 48.82 36.19 25.16
C THR A 469 48.46 37.58 24.62
N PHE A 470 47.25 37.70 24.06
CA PHE A 470 46.53 38.98 24.01
C PHE A 470 45.54 39.07 25.18
N SER A 471 45.60 40.17 25.92
CA SER A 471 44.77 40.53 27.08
C SER A 471 43.54 41.34 26.72
#